data_AF-A0A2G5C4X3-F1
#
_entry.id   AF-A0A2G5C4X3-F1
#
_cell.length_a   1.000
_cell.length_b   1.000
_cell.length_c   1.000
_cell.angle_alpha   90.00
_cell.angle_beta   90.00
_cell.angle_gamma   90.00
#
_symmetry.space_group_name_H-M   'P 1'
#
loop_
_entity.id
_entity.type
_entity.pdbx_description
1 polymer ?
#
loop_
_entity_poly.entity_id
_entity_poly.type
_entity_poly.pdbx_seq_one_letter_code
_entity_poly.pdbx_strand_id
1 'polypeptide(L)'
;MTTGLKKNRKKRGHVSAGHGRIGKHRKHPGGRGNAGGMHHHRILFDKYHPGYFGKVGMRYFHKLRNKFYCPIVNIDKLWSLVPQEIKDKATPENAPLIDVTQLGYFKVLGKDLLIDCAVAVEC
;
A
#
# COMPACT_ATOMS: atom_id res chain seq x y z
N MET A 1 15.17 17.47 10.25
CA MET A 1 16.51 17.26 10.85
C MET A 1 17.13 18.60 11.20
N THR A 2 17.49 18.80 12.47
CA THR A 2 18.22 20.00 12.92
C THR A 2 19.62 20.05 12.29
N THR A 3 20.17 21.25 12.14
CA THR A 3 21.47 21.48 11.48
C THR A 3 22.63 20.80 12.21
N GLY A 4 22.54 20.62 13.53
CA GLY A 4 23.57 19.98 14.35
C GLY A 4 23.80 18.50 14.04
N LEU A 5 22.74 17.77 13.64
CA LEU A 5 22.81 16.32 13.37
C LEU A 5 23.19 15.99 11.92
N LYS A 6 23.39 17.00 11.05
CA LYS A 6 23.73 16.77 9.64
C LYS A 6 25.16 16.23 9.50
N LYS A 7 25.32 15.20 8.67
CA LYS A 7 26.63 14.59 8.33
C LYS A 7 27.68 15.62 7.87
N ASN A 8 27.24 16.71 7.24
CA ASN A 8 28.14 17.78 6.79
C ASN A 8 28.91 18.47 7.93
N ARG A 9 28.38 18.52 9.16
CA ARG A 9 29.11 19.12 10.28
C ARG A 9 30.36 18.31 10.63
N LYS A 10 30.25 16.98 10.64
CA LYS A 10 31.37 16.04 10.87
C LYS A 10 32.40 16.01 9.74
N LYS A 11 32.08 16.56 8.57
CA LYS A 11 32.96 16.60 7.39
C LYS A 11 33.76 17.90 7.25
N ARG A 12 33.56 18.90 8.12
CA ARG A 12 34.36 20.13 8.12
C ARG A 12 35.82 19.79 8.47
N GLY A 13 36.76 20.32 7.69
CA GLY A 13 38.19 19.95 7.78
C GLY A 13 38.62 18.85 6.81
N HIS A 14 37.69 18.12 6.21
CA HIS A 14 38.02 17.13 5.17
C HIS A 14 38.10 17.80 3.80
N VAL A 15 39.19 17.58 3.06
CA VAL A 15 39.50 18.23 1.77
C VAL A 15 38.39 18.06 0.71
N SER A 16 37.76 16.89 0.62
CA SER A 16 36.76 16.58 -0.42
C SER A 16 35.34 16.38 0.10
N ALA A 17 35.07 16.73 1.38
CA ALA A 17 33.79 16.51 2.05
C ALA A 17 33.21 15.08 1.88
N GLY A 18 34.08 14.07 1.70
CA GLY A 18 33.69 12.68 1.53
C GLY A 18 33.16 12.30 0.14
N HIS A 19 33.51 13.05 -0.92
CA HIS A 19 33.19 12.71 -2.32
C HIS A 19 34.39 12.14 -3.10
N GLY A 20 35.44 11.70 -2.39
CA GLY A 20 36.67 11.16 -3.00
C GLY A 20 37.57 12.22 -3.63
N ARG A 21 38.85 11.90 -3.86
CA ARG A 21 39.82 12.82 -4.50
C ARG A 21 39.75 12.77 -6.03
N ILE A 22 39.59 11.57 -6.60
CA ILE A 22 39.63 11.33 -8.06
C ILE A 22 38.25 11.54 -8.70
N GLY A 23 37.22 10.83 -8.24
CA GLY A 23 35.88 10.89 -8.85
C GLY A 23 35.19 12.26 -8.71
N LYS A 24 35.37 12.91 -7.55
CA LYS A 24 34.81 14.22 -7.16
C LYS A 24 33.27 14.28 -7.25
N HIS A 25 32.68 15.30 -6.63
CA HIS A 25 31.27 15.58 -6.80
C HIS A 25 31.06 16.38 -8.10
N ARG A 26 30.44 15.75 -9.11
CA ARG A 26 30.06 16.39 -10.37
C ARG A 26 28.54 16.63 -10.41
N LYS A 27 28.08 17.47 -11.33
CA LYS A 27 26.67 17.90 -11.38
C LYS A 27 25.70 16.74 -11.63
N HIS A 28 25.85 16.01 -12.75
CA HIS A 28 24.95 14.90 -13.13
C HIS A 28 25.67 13.82 -13.95
N PRO A 29 26.53 12.99 -13.33
CA PRO A 29 27.04 11.81 -14.02
C PRO A 29 25.90 10.82 -14.27
N GLY A 30 25.75 10.32 -15.50
CA GLY A 30 24.71 9.35 -15.88
C GLY A 30 23.35 9.96 -16.27
N GLY A 31 23.21 11.28 -16.27
CA GLY A 31 21.99 11.99 -16.65
C GLY A 31 21.18 12.52 -15.46
N ARG A 32 19.96 13.00 -15.73
CA ARG A 32 19.03 13.53 -14.73
C ARG A 32 17.80 12.65 -14.62
N GLY A 33 17.31 12.44 -13.40
CA GLY A 33 16.11 11.62 -13.15
C GLY A 33 16.30 10.19 -13.65
N ASN A 34 15.29 9.67 -14.37
CA ASN A 34 15.25 8.30 -14.88
C ASN A 34 15.89 8.13 -16.27
N ALA A 35 16.82 9.03 -16.64
CA ALA A 35 17.51 8.95 -17.93
C ALA A 35 18.32 7.66 -18.08
N GLY A 36 18.37 7.13 -19.30
CA GLY A 36 19.18 5.96 -19.64
C GLY A 36 18.62 4.62 -19.18
N GLY A 37 17.35 4.56 -18.76
CA GLY A 37 16.76 3.35 -18.16
C GLY A 37 16.71 2.12 -19.09
N MET A 38 16.79 2.29 -20.41
CA MET A 38 16.97 1.17 -21.37
C MET A 38 18.41 1.02 -21.89
N HIS A 39 19.29 1.97 -21.55
CA HIS A 39 20.66 2.02 -22.04
C HIS A 39 21.64 1.75 -20.89
N HIS A 40 22.40 2.75 -20.44
CA HIS A 40 23.43 2.61 -19.41
C HIS A 40 22.90 2.36 -17.99
N HIS A 41 21.60 2.59 -17.73
CA HIS A 41 20.95 2.24 -16.47
C HIS A 41 20.00 1.03 -16.57
N ARG A 42 20.10 0.25 -17.66
CA ARG A 42 19.22 -0.91 -17.91
C ARG A 42 19.21 -1.91 -16.76
N ILE A 43 20.39 -2.27 -16.24
CA ILE A 43 20.52 -3.23 -15.14
C ILE A 43 19.73 -2.79 -13.89
N LEU A 44 19.67 -1.49 -13.61
CA LEU A 44 18.91 -0.95 -12.47
C LEU A 44 17.40 -1.18 -12.66
N PHE A 45 16.89 -0.93 -13.87
CA PHE A 45 15.47 -1.08 -14.17
C PHE A 45 15.07 -2.55 -14.27
N ASP A 46 15.83 -3.37 -14.97
CA ASP A 46 15.50 -4.79 -15.15
C ASP A 46 15.56 -5.56 -13.83
N LYS A 47 16.51 -5.20 -12.94
CA LYS A 47 16.68 -5.90 -11.67
C LYS A 47 15.63 -5.53 -10.62
N TYR A 48 15.30 -4.25 -10.49
CA TYR A 48 14.45 -3.77 -9.39
C TYR A 48 13.05 -3.37 -9.82
N HIS A 49 12.84 -3.08 -11.10
CA HIS A 49 11.57 -2.59 -11.64
C HIS A 49 11.17 -3.34 -12.92
N PRO A 50 11.05 -4.68 -12.87
CA PRO A 50 10.58 -5.42 -14.03
C PRO A 50 9.18 -4.96 -14.43
N GLY A 51 8.97 -4.70 -15.73
CA GLY A 51 7.70 -4.18 -16.26
C GLY A 51 7.55 -2.66 -16.23
N TYR A 52 8.57 -1.90 -15.80
CA TYR A 52 8.55 -0.43 -15.85
C TYR A 52 8.40 0.09 -17.30
N PHE A 53 9.06 -0.57 -18.24
CA PHE A 53 8.93 -0.27 -19.66
C PHE A 53 7.93 -1.21 -20.32
N GLY A 54 6.99 -0.64 -21.06
CA GLY A 54 5.97 -1.38 -21.80
C GLY A 54 4.61 -0.70 -21.71
N LYS A 55 3.64 -1.25 -22.42
CA LYS A 55 2.23 -0.82 -22.38
C LYS A 55 1.37 -2.04 -22.07
N VAL A 56 0.50 -1.91 -21.07
CA VAL A 56 -0.41 -2.98 -20.64
C VAL A 56 -1.83 -2.43 -20.54
N GLY A 57 -2.81 -3.23 -20.97
CA GLY A 57 -4.24 -2.93 -20.84
C GLY A 57 -4.76 -1.83 -21.78
N MET A 58 -6.00 -1.40 -21.53
CA MET A 58 -6.73 -0.39 -22.29
C MET A 58 -6.86 0.92 -21.49
N ARG A 59 -6.81 2.07 -22.17
CA ARG A 59 -6.94 3.39 -21.52
C ARG A 59 -8.41 3.69 -21.19
N TYR A 60 -8.73 3.88 -19.92
CA TYR A 60 -10.04 4.31 -19.44
C TYR A 60 -10.05 5.82 -19.20
N PHE A 61 -10.85 6.57 -19.96
CA PHE A 61 -10.98 8.02 -19.80
C PHE A 61 -11.97 8.39 -18.71
N HIS A 62 -11.75 9.54 -18.04
CA HIS A 62 -12.62 10.08 -16.99
C HIS A 62 -13.06 9.03 -15.95
N LYS A 63 -12.07 8.34 -15.36
CA LYS A 63 -12.33 7.31 -14.33
C LYS A 63 -12.91 7.92 -13.06
N LEU A 64 -14.21 7.78 -12.88
CA LEU A 64 -14.91 8.11 -11.62
C LEU A 64 -14.72 6.97 -10.62
N ARG A 65 -13.88 7.18 -9.60
CA ARG A 65 -13.59 6.15 -8.58
C ARG A 65 -14.82 5.70 -7.80
N ASN A 66 -15.80 6.59 -7.58
CA ASN A 66 -17.01 6.29 -6.82
C ASN A 66 -17.85 5.17 -7.48
N LYS A 67 -17.87 5.07 -8.82
CA LYS A 67 -18.58 3.99 -9.53
C LYS A 67 -17.95 2.61 -9.32
N PHE A 68 -16.66 2.57 -9.01
CA PHE A 68 -15.90 1.35 -8.74
C PHE A 68 -15.67 1.13 -7.24
N TYR A 69 -16.34 1.93 -6.39
CA TYR A 69 -16.20 1.82 -4.95
C TYR A 69 -16.95 0.56 -4.49
N CYS A 70 -16.18 -0.46 -4.14
CA CYS A 70 -16.68 -1.74 -3.61
C CYS A 70 -15.72 -2.18 -2.49
N PRO A 71 -15.82 -1.56 -1.30
CA PRO A 71 -15.10 -1.99 -0.11
C PRO A 71 -15.51 -3.41 0.27
N ILE A 72 -14.50 -4.22 0.60
CA ILE A 72 -14.65 -5.66 0.83
C ILE A 72 -14.40 -5.95 2.32
N VAL A 73 -15.27 -6.75 2.91
CA VAL A 73 -15.09 -7.34 4.25
C VAL A 73 -14.99 -8.86 4.13
N ASN A 74 -14.14 -9.46 4.96
CA ASN A 74 -14.04 -10.91 5.05
C ASN A 74 -14.86 -11.41 6.25
N ILE A 75 -15.31 -12.66 6.15
CA ILE A 75 -16.11 -13.35 7.16
C ILE A 75 -15.45 -13.37 8.56
N ASP A 76 -14.13 -13.60 8.63
CA ASP A 76 -13.33 -13.59 9.87
C ASP A 76 -13.51 -12.32 10.72
N LYS A 77 -13.74 -11.18 10.07
CA LYS A 77 -13.85 -9.87 10.71
C LYS A 77 -15.27 -9.45 11.05
N LEU A 78 -16.29 -10.16 10.56
CA LEU A 78 -17.70 -9.80 10.81
C LEU A 78 -18.01 -9.78 12.30
N TRP A 79 -17.53 -10.77 13.05
CA TRP A 79 -17.75 -10.82 14.50
C TRP A 79 -17.02 -9.71 15.27
N SER A 80 -16.02 -9.05 14.68
CA SER A 80 -15.35 -7.90 15.30
C SER A 80 -16.14 -6.60 15.13
N LEU A 81 -17.02 -6.53 14.13
CA LEU A 81 -17.80 -5.33 13.82
C LEU A 81 -19.01 -5.16 14.74
N VAL A 82 -19.47 -6.25 15.36
CA VAL A 82 -20.59 -6.24 16.28
C VAL A 82 -20.14 -5.67 17.64
N PRO A 83 -20.93 -4.81 18.30
CA PRO A 83 -20.70 -4.41 19.70
C PRO A 83 -20.75 -5.61 20.66
N GLN A 84 -19.97 -5.58 21.74
CA GLN A 84 -19.86 -6.71 22.68
C GLN A 84 -21.21 -7.11 23.31
N GLU A 85 -22.05 -6.13 23.63
CA GLU A 85 -23.39 -6.35 24.23
C GLU A 85 -24.32 -7.21 23.37
N ILE A 86 -24.19 -7.13 22.04
CA ILE A 86 -25.00 -7.92 21.10
C ILE A 86 -24.40 -9.32 20.95
N LYS A 87 -23.07 -9.46 21.02
CA LYS A 87 -22.40 -10.77 20.98
C LYS A 87 -22.76 -11.62 22.19
N ASP A 88 -22.82 -11.01 23.37
CA ASP A 88 -23.13 -11.72 24.62
C ASP A 88 -24.59 -12.21 24.67
N LYS A 89 -25.48 -11.60 23.88
CA LYS A 89 -26.89 -12.00 23.72
C LYS A 89 -27.13 -12.97 22.55
N ALA A 90 -26.12 -13.20 21.71
CA ALA A 90 -26.25 -14.08 20.55
C ALA A 90 -26.25 -15.54 21.01
N THR A 91 -27.34 -16.25 20.71
CA THR A 91 -27.47 -17.69 20.95
C THR A 91 -27.58 -18.42 19.61
N PRO A 92 -27.39 -19.76 19.56
CA PRO A 92 -27.55 -20.53 18.34
C PRO A 92 -28.95 -20.39 17.70
N GLU A 93 -29.97 -20.09 18.51
CA GLU A 93 -31.36 -19.91 18.08
C GLU A 93 -31.69 -18.46 17.70
N ASN A 94 -30.94 -17.48 18.23
CA ASN A 94 -31.15 -16.05 17.96
C ASN A 94 -29.88 -15.43 17.35
N ALA A 95 -29.76 -15.56 16.02
CA ALA A 95 -28.65 -15.05 15.24
C ALA A 95 -28.73 -13.52 15.06
N PRO A 96 -27.66 -12.76 15.35
CA PRO A 96 -27.65 -11.33 15.07
C PRO A 96 -27.63 -11.09 13.56
N LEU A 97 -28.40 -10.09 13.13
CA LEU A 97 -28.34 -9.56 11.77
C LEU A 97 -27.24 -8.50 11.69
N ILE A 98 -26.25 -8.72 10.82
CA ILE A 98 -25.18 -7.77 10.55
C ILE A 98 -25.44 -7.15 9.17
N ASP A 99 -25.83 -5.88 9.18
CA ASP A 99 -25.90 -5.06 7.97
C ASP A 99 -24.52 -4.46 7.69
N VAL A 100 -23.82 -5.00 6.68
CA VAL A 100 -22.49 -4.52 6.33
C VAL A 100 -22.52 -3.25 5.49
N THR A 101 -23.67 -2.89 4.92
CA THR A 101 -23.84 -1.68 4.11
C THR A 101 -23.80 -0.42 4.98
N GLN A 102 -24.39 -0.48 6.18
CA GLN A 102 -24.29 0.59 7.19
C GLN A 102 -22.86 0.84 7.66
N LEU A 103 -22.06 -0.23 7.67
CA LEU A 103 -20.63 -0.19 8.00
C LEU A 103 -19.76 0.21 6.81
N GLY A 104 -20.37 0.46 5.65
CA GLY A 104 -19.70 0.92 4.44
C GLY A 104 -18.96 -0.17 3.68
N TYR A 105 -19.36 -1.43 3.80
CA TYR A 105 -18.88 -2.55 2.97
C TYR A 105 -19.96 -2.97 1.97
N PHE A 106 -19.56 -3.35 0.75
CA PHE A 106 -20.50 -3.74 -0.33
C PHE A 106 -20.26 -5.16 -0.86
N LYS A 107 -19.25 -5.86 -0.34
CA LYS A 107 -18.95 -7.24 -0.73
C LYS A 107 -18.36 -8.00 0.44
N VAL A 108 -18.97 -9.15 0.74
CA VAL A 108 -18.47 -10.09 1.74
C VAL A 108 -17.72 -11.22 1.02
N LEU A 109 -16.49 -11.51 1.44
CA LEU A 109 -15.70 -12.64 0.95
C LEU A 109 -15.53 -13.71 2.03
N GLY A 110 -15.65 -14.98 1.61
CA GLY A 110 -15.45 -16.14 2.48
C GLY A 110 -13.97 -16.48 2.61
N LYS A 111 -13.30 -15.89 3.59
CA LYS A 111 -11.99 -16.31 4.04
C LYS A 111 -12.11 -16.87 5.47
N ASP A 112 -11.64 -18.10 5.66
CA ASP A 112 -11.65 -18.89 6.90
C ASP A 112 -13.07 -19.26 7.41
N LEU A 113 -13.13 -20.29 8.27
CA LEU A 113 -14.39 -20.84 8.79
C LEU A 113 -14.95 -19.91 9.88
N LEU A 114 -16.23 -19.54 9.74
CA LEU A 114 -16.95 -18.69 10.68
C LEU A 114 -17.14 -19.42 12.03
N ILE A 115 -17.04 -18.63 13.10
CA ILE A 115 -17.25 -18.96 14.52
C ILE A 115 -18.54 -19.77 14.73
N ASP A 116 -18.56 -20.62 15.77
CA ASP A 116 -19.61 -21.60 16.15
C ASP A 116 -21.05 -21.05 16.30
N CYS A 117 -21.28 -19.75 16.16
CA CYS A 117 -22.59 -19.10 16.30
C CYS A 117 -23.19 -18.74 14.92
N ALA A 118 -24.49 -18.97 14.76
CA ALA A 118 -25.21 -18.57 13.56
C ALA A 118 -25.28 -17.03 13.44
N VAL A 119 -25.00 -16.50 12.25
CA VAL A 119 -25.04 -15.06 11.94
C VAL A 119 -25.73 -14.84 10.60
N ALA A 120 -26.69 -13.92 10.56
CA ALA A 120 -27.30 -13.47 9.31
C ALA A 120 -26.58 -12.21 8.82
N VAL A 121 -26.25 -12.14 7.53
CA VAL A 121 -25.50 -11.02 6.95
C VAL A 121 -26.26 -10.43 5.77
N GLU A 122 -26.48 -9.12 5.81
CA GLU A 122 -27.07 -8.33 4.73
C GLU A 122 -25.99 -7.51 4.05
N CYS A 123 -25.88 -7.66 2.72
CA CYS A 123 -24.78 -7.16 1.87
C CYS A 123 -25.29 -6.21 0.79
#